data_AF-A0AAU1CPG6-F1
#
_entry.id   AF-A0AAU1CPG6-F1
#
_cell.length_a   1.000
_cell.length_b   1.000
_cell.length_c   1.000
_cell.angle_alpha   90.00
_cell.angle_beta   90.00
_cell.angle_gamma   90.00
#
_symmetry.space_group_name_H-M   'P 1'
#
loop_
_entity.id
_entity.type
_entity.pdbx_description
1 polymer ?
#
loop_
_entity_poly.entity_id
_entity_poly.type
_entity_poly.pdbx_seq_one_letter_code
_entity_poly.pdbx_strand_id
1 'polypeptide(L)' 'MSAPTATDDRTLSAECALARQPTYADVHRECRQTEDVPLPHSNGIFLVACCRCPCHRRGGAS' A
#
# COMPACT_ATOMS: atom_id res chain seq x y z
N MET A 1 -17.39 21.14 0.12
CA MET A 1 -16.36 20.17 -0.31
C MET A 1 -16.34 19.05 0.71
N SER A 2 -16.75 17.84 0.33
CA SER A 2 -16.71 16.68 1.22
C SER A 2 -15.29 16.13 1.23
N ALA A 3 -14.63 16.15 2.38
CA ALA A 3 -13.34 15.51 2.56
C ALA A 3 -13.52 13.98 2.46
N PRO A 4 -12.60 13.24 1.80
CA PRO A 4 -12.64 11.79 1.85
C PRO A 4 -12.49 11.36 3.31
N THR A 5 -13.49 10.65 3.82
CA THR A 5 -13.42 9.95 5.10
C THR A 5 -12.27 8.96 5.02
N ALA A 6 -11.23 9.17 5.82
CA ALA A 6 -10.09 8.29 6.00
C ALA A 6 -10.55 6.98 6.68
N THR A 7 -11.31 6.17 5.95
CA THR A 7 -11.70 4.83 6.36
C THR A 7 -10.49 3.92 6.16
N ASP A 8 -9.85 3.56 7.27
CA ASP A 8 -8.85 2.50 7.38
C ASP A 8 -7.71 2.65 6.37
N ASP A 9 -6.94 3.75 6.51
CA ASP A 9 -5.66 3.95 5.85
C ASP A 9 -4.60 3.05 6.52
N ARG A 10 -4.77 1.73 6.35
CA ARG A 10 -3.62 0.82 6.43
C ARG A 10 -2.67 1.31 5.36
N THR A 11 -1.51 1.85 5.75
CA THR A 11 -0.48 2.42 4.87
C THR A 11 -0.49 1.77 3.48
N LEU A 12 -1.27 2.36 2.58
CA LEU A 12 -1.41 1.87 1.22
C LEU A 12 -0.32 2.55 0.41
N SER A 13 0.25 1.83 -0.54
CA SER A 13 1.05 2.47 -1.55
C SER A 13 0.17 3.45 -2.35
N ALA A 14 0.80 4.43 -2.99
CA ALA A 14 0.07 5.39 -3.82
C ALA A 14 -0.76 4.70 -4.92
N GLU A 15 -0.22 3.63 -5.49
CA GLU A 15 -0.86 2.82 -6.52
C GLU A 15 -2.12 2.14 -5.97
N CYS A 16 -2.04 1.46 -4.81
CA CYS A 16 -3.20 0.82 -4.21
C CYS A 16 -4.25 1.83 -3.70
N ALA A 17 -3.83 3.02 -3.28
CA ALA A 17 -4.74 4.09 -2.90
C ALA A 17 -5.53 4.61 -4.11
N LEU A 18 -4.84 4.86 -5.23
CA LEU A 18 -5.47 5.29 -6.48
C LEU A 18 -6.39 4.22 -7.07
N ALA A 19 -5.98 2.95 -7.02
CA ALA A 19 -6.75 1.84 -7.55
C ALA A 19 -8.11 1.60 -6.87
N ARG A 20 -8.37 2.22 -5.70
CA ARG A 20 -9.71 2.22 -5.10
C ARG A 20 -10.72 2.99 -5.97
N GLN A 21 -10.26 3.86 -6.87
CA GLN A 21 -11.08 4.57 -7.83
C GLN A 21 -11.16 3.75 -9.13
N PRO A 22 -12.37 3.47 -9.66
CA PRO A 22 -12.54 2.63 -10.85
C PRO A 22 -11.75 3.11 -12.07
N THR A 23 -11.62 4.42 -12.24
CA THR A 23 -10.86 5.05 -13.34
C THR A 23 -9.38 4.72 -13.33
N TYR A 24 -8.82 4.38 -12.15
CA TYR A 24 -7.41 4.07 -11.95
C TYR A 24 -7.20 2.63 -11.49
N ALA A 25 -8.18 1.74 -11.68
CA ALA A 25 -8.10 0.37 -11.17
C ALA A 25 -6.89 -0.41 -11.71
N ASP A 26 -6.43 -0.08 -12.91
CA ASP A 26 -5.28 -0.72 -13.55
C ASP A 26 -3.95 -0.40 -12.88
N VAL A 27 -3.82 0.76 -12.23
CA VAL A 27 -2.57 1.16 -11.56
C VAL A 27 -2.21 0.24 -10.39
N HIS A 28 -3.17 -0.56 -9.88
CA HIS A 28 -2.89 -1.57 -8.85
C HIS A 28 -1.75 -2.52 -9.27
N ARG A 29 -1.70 -2.91 -10.55
CA ARG A 29 -0.69 -3.87 -11.04
C ARG A 29 0.74 -3.31 -11.00
N GLU A 30 0.88 -2.00 -10.77
CA GLU A 30 2.15 -1.30 -10.68
C GLU A 30 2.67 -1.23 -9.24
N CYS A 31 1.86 -1.64 -8.24
CA CYS A 31 2.30 -1.69 -6.85
C CYS A 31 3.46 -2.68 -6.69
N ARG A 32 4.63 -2.15 -6.32
CA ARG A 32 5.84 -2.94 -6.03
C ARG A 32 6.22 -2.95 -4.54
N GLN A 33 5.45 -2.27 -3.69
CA GLN A 33 5.67 -2.24 -2.25
C GLN A 33 5.15 -3.54 -1.61
N THR A 34 5.73 -4.68 -1.96
CA THR A 34 5.28 -6.00 -1.48
C THR A 34 6.02 -6.49 -0.24
N GLU A 35 7.14 -5.85 0.09
CA GLU A 35 8.01 -6.20 1.21
C GLU A 35 8.53 -4.96 1.92
N ASP A 36 8.87 -5.10 3.20
CA ASP A 36 9.45 -4.01 3.97
C ASP A 36 10.93 -3.88 3.62
N VAL A 37 11.36 -2.67 3.27
CA VAL A 37 12.77 -2.34 3.03
C VAL A 37 13.35 -1.78 4.33
N PRO A 38 14.26 -2.50 5.02
CA PRO A 38 14.83 -2.01 6.27
C PRO A 38 15.72 -0.79 6.03
N LEU A 39 15.70 0.15 6.97
CA LEU A 39 16.64 1.26 6.99
C LEU A 39 18.02 0.74 7.47
N PRO A 40 19.10 0.92 6.69
CA PRO A 40 20.43 0.48 7.10
C PRO A 40 20.83 1.05 8.47
N HIS A 41 21.52 0.23 9.27
CA HIS A 41 22.02 0.59 10.60
C HIS A 41 20.94 0.95 11.64
N SER A 42 19.66 0.67 11.35
CA SER A 42 18.54 0.89 12.27
C SER A 42 17.83 -0.41 12.61
N ASN A 43 17.32 -0.53 13.83
CA ASN A 43 16.53 -1.67 14.28
C ASN A 43 15.04 -1.32 14.22
N GLY A 44 14.26 -2.12 13.48
CA GLY A 44 12.80 -1.99 13.42
C GLY A 44 12.27 -0.77 12.67
N ILE A 45 13.13 -0.01 11.97
CA ILE A 45 12.73 1.11 11.10
C ILE A 45 12.87 0.66 9.65
N PHE A 46 11.84 0.96 8.85
CA PHE A 46 11.82 0.67 7.42
C PHE A 46 12.00 1.96 6.63
N LEU A 47 12.90 1.93 5.64
CA LEU A 47 13.05 2.99 4.65
C LEU A 47 11.81 3.07 3.77
N VAL A 48 11.24 1.91 3.42
CA VAL A 48 9.97 1.78 2.71
C VAL A 48 9.18 0.68 3.41
N ALA A 49 7.97 0.98 3.87
CA ALA A 49 7.06 -0.03 4.42
C ALA A 49 6.34 -0.77 3.28
N CYS A 50 6.05 -2.05 3.47
CA CYS A 50 5.20 -2.79 2.54
C CYS A 50 3.79 -2.21 2.52
N CYS A 51 3.16 -2.27 1.34
CA CYS A 51 1.76 -1.99 1.16
C CYS A 51 0.93 -3.00 1.94
N ARG A 52 0.05 -2.50 2.81
CA ARG A 52 -0.79 -3.34 3.69
C ARG A 52 -2.15 -3.66 3.10
N CYS A 53 -2.32 -3.50 1.79
CA CYS A 53 -3.56 -3.88 1.13
C CYS A 53 -3.78 -5.40 1.25
N PRO A 54 -5.04 -5.87 1.27
CA PRO A 54 -5.34 -7.30 1.36
C PRO A 54 -4.68 -8.14 0.26
N CYS A 55 -4.54 -7.58 -0.95
CA CYS A 55 -3.92 -8.25 -2.11
C CYS A 55 -2.42 -8.51 -1.96
N HIS A 56 -1.73 -7.78 -1.07
CA HIS A 56 -0.28 -7.92 -0.85
C HIS A 56 0.08 -8.40 0.55
N ARG A 57 -0.86 -8.40 1.51
CA ARG A 57 -0.64 -9.11 2.78
C ARG A 57 -0.32 -10.57 2.45
N ARG A 58 0.83 -11.07 2.93
CA ARG A 58 1.15 -12.52 2.98
C ARG A 58 -0.09 -13.28 3.49
N GLY A 59 -0.85 -13.89 2.58
CA GLY A 59 -2.09 -14.61 2.89
C GLY A 59 -3.36 -14.18 2.14
N GLY A 60 -3.37 -13.07 1.41
CA GLY A 60 -4.48 -12.73 0.50
C GLY A 60 -4.27 -13.38 -0.86
N ALA A 61 -5.13 -14.33 -1.22
CA ALA A 61 -5.13 -14.97 -2.53
C ALA A 61 -5.30 -13.92 -3.65
N SER A 62 -4.53 -14.12 -4.72
CA SER A 62 -4.48 -13.36 -5.96
C SER A 62 -5.84 -13.10 -6.61
#